data_AF-A0A9J6D3U2-F1
#
_entry.id   AF-A0A9J6D3U2-F1
#
_cell.length_a   1.000
_cell.length_b   1.000
_cell.length_c   1.000
_cell.angle_alpha   90.00
_cell.angle_beta   90.00
_cell.angle_gamma   90.00
#
_symmetry.space_group_name_H-M   'P 1'
#
loop_
_entity.id
_entity.type
_entity.pdbx_description
1 polymer ?
#
loop_
_entity_poly.entity_id
_entity_poly.type
_entity_poly.pdbx_seq_one_letter_code
_entity_poly.pdbx_strand_id
1 'polypeptide(L)'
;MSSLNEVRASQKLLEDRVTDVTERLAVVENKVSTLKRHTDDADTRRTVAEIVNCENSAVLSRLDYLEDRARRDNLLFYGFDDSNSDTWVSAEAKVRKLLSTTFSEPVPADGIARAHRLGSFVENKC
;
A
#
# COMPACT_ATOMS: atom_id res chain seq x y z
N MET A 1 -56.87 56.80 16.91
CA MET A 1 -56.19 55.66 17.57
C MET A 1 -55.80 54.51 16.62
N SER A 2 -56.36 54.39 15.40
CA SER A 2 -56.08 53.25 14.48
C SER A 2 -54.61 53.12 14.04
N SER A 3 -53.96 54.23 13.67
CA SER A 3 -52.58 54.23 13.16
C SER A 3 -51.53 53.74 14.18
N LEU A 4 -51.75 53.99 15.48
CA LEU A 4 -50.83 53.55 16.53
C LEU A 4 -50.83 52.01 16.68
N ASN A 5 -51.98 51.38 16.47
CA ASN A 5 -52.14 49.92 16.54
C ASN A 5 -51.50 49.23 15.33
N GLU A 6 -51.62 49.82 14.14
CA GLU A 6 -50.94 49.33 12.92
C GLU A 6 -49.42 49.41 13.04
N VAL A 7 -48.89 50.52 13.57
CA VAL A 7 -47.46 50.65 13.83
C VAL A 7 -46.98 49.58 14.81
N ARG A 8 -47.70 49.34 15.92
CA ARG A 8 -47.35 48.27 16.87
C ARG A 8 -47.38 46.87 16.25
N ALA A 9 -48.37 46.58 15.40
CA ALA A 9 -48.45 45.31 14.71
C ALA A 9 -47.27 45.11 13.74
N SER A 10 -46.90 46.16 13.00
CA SER A 10 -45.73 46.13 12.11
C SER A 10 -44.41 45.97 12.88
N GLN A 11 -44.30 46.59 14.06
CA GLN A 11 -43.11 46.51 14.90
C GLN A 11 -42.93 45.09 15.47
N LYS A 12 -44.02 44.48 15.95
CA LYS A 12 -44.03 43.08 16.40
C LYS A 12 -43.64 42.11 15.28
N LEU A 13 -44.20 42.29 14.08
CA LEU A 13 -43.84 41.48 12.91
C LEU A 13 -42.36 41.62 12.56
N LEU A 14 -41.79 42.82 12.69
CA LEU A 14 -40.38 43.06 12.44
C LEU A 14 -39.50 42.34 13.48
N GLU A 15 -39.87 42.41 14.76
CA GLU A 15 -39.19 41.70 15.86
C GLU A 15 -39.22 40.18 15.67
N ASP A 16 -40.37 39.62 15.28
CA ASP A 16 -40.52 38.20 14.99
C ASP A 16 -39.59 37.77 13.84
N ARG A 17 -39.52 38.57 12.76
CA ARG A 17 -38.63 38.30 11.62
C ARG A 17 -37.15 38.45 11.98
N VAL A 18 -36.79 39.43 12.81
CA VAL A 18 -35.41 39.61 13.28
C VAL A 18 -34.99 38.42 14.13
N THR A 19 -35.90 37.90 14.96
CA THR A 19 -35.65 36.71 15.78
C THR A 19 -35.41 35.48 14.90
N ASP A 20 -36.28 35.20 13.92
CA ASP A 20 -36.10 34.10 12.94
C ASP A 20 -34.76 34.19 12.20
N VAL A 21 -34.40 35.38 11.72
CA VAL A 21 -33.13 35.60 11.01
C VAL A 21 -31.94 35.33 11.93
N THR A 22 -32.03 35.75 13.19
CA THR A 22 -30.95 35.55 14.17
C THR A 22 -30.75 34.07 14.50
N GLU A 23 -31.85 33.32 14.68
CA GLU A 23 -31.79 31.87 14.91
C GLU A 23 -31.17 31.12 13.72
N ARG A 24 -31.60 31.49 12.50
CA ARG A 24 -31.05 30.90 11.28
C ARG A 24 -29.58 31.26 11.08
N LEU A 25 -29.16 32.46 11.44
CA LEU A 25 -27.78 32.89 11.38
C LEU A 25 -26.90 32.05 12.32
N ALA A 26 -27.35 31.83 13.57
CA ALA A 26 -26.62 31.00 14.53
C ALA A 26 -26.43 29.56 14.02
N VAL A 27 -27.44 28.99 13.34
CA VAL A 27 -27.33 27.67 12.70
C VAL A 27 -26.28 27.68 11.58
N VAL A 28 -26.24 28.73 10.77
CA VAL A 28 -25.25 28.86 9.68
C VAL A 28 -23.84 29.00 10.24
N GLU A 29 -23.64 29.83 11.25
CA GLU A 29 -22.33 30.03 11.90
C GLU A 29 -21.77 28.72 12.48
N ASN A 30 -22.63 27.92 13.11
CA ASN A 30 -22.23 26.60 13.63
C ASN A 30 -21.85 25.63 12.50
N LYS A 31 -22.64 25.61 11.41
CA LYS A 31 -22.31 24.79 10.22
C LYS A 31 -20.99 25.21 9.59
N VAL A 32 -20.73 26.51 9.47
CA VAL A 32 -19.47 27.06 8.93
C VAL A 32 -18.29 26.65 9.82
N SER A 33 -18.44 26.75 11.14
CA SER A 33 -17.41 26.32 12.10
C SER A 33 -17.10 24.82 11.98
N THR A 34 -18.14 24.00 11.79
CA THR A 34 -18.00 22.57 11.58
C THR A 34 -17.31 22.23 10.25
N LEU A 35 -17.68 22.92 9.17
CA LEU A 35 -17.05 22.74 7.85
C LEU A 35 -15.58 23.13 7.86
N LYS A 36 -15.23 24.21 8.57
CA LYS A 36 -13.84 24.62 8.75
C LYS A 36 -13.02 23.51 9.41
N ARG A 37 -13.52 22.97 10.53
CA ARG A 37 -12.87 21.84 11.22
C ARG A 37 -12.69 20.61 10.32
N HIS A 38 -13.67 20.30 9.47
CA HIS A 38 -13.55 19.18 8.52
C HIS A 38 -12.52 19.44 7.42
N THR A 39 -12.39 20.71 6.99
CA THR A 39 -11.37 21.10 6.02
C THR A 39 -9.97 20.94 6.61
N ASP A 40 -9.76 21.44 7.83
CA ASP A 40 -8.48 21.32 8.53
C ASP A 40 -8.08 19.84 8.77
N ASP A 41 -9.06 18.99 9.12
CA ASP A 41 -8.86 17.54 9.27
C ASP A 41 -8.54 16.86 7.93
N ALA A 42 -9.21 17.25 6.85
CA ALA A 42 -8.93 16.72 5.51
C ALA A 42 -7.50 17.06 5.04
N ASP A 43 -7.04 18.29 5.26
CA ASP A 43 -5.68 18.71 4.94
C ASP A 43 -4.62 17.97 5.75
N THR A 44 -4.91 17.75 7.04
CA THR A 44 -4.04 16.95 7.93
C THR A 44 -3.95 15.51 7.42
N ARG A 45 -5.09 14.87 7.10
CA ARG A 45 -5.13 13.51 6.57
C ARG A 45 -4.40 13.38 5.24
N ARG A 46 -4.53 14.38 4.36
CA ARG A 46 -3.81 14.42 3.09
C ARG A 46 -2.31 14.43 3.32
N THR A 47 -1.83 15.29 4.22
CA THR A 47 -0.41 15.40 4.55
C THR A 47 0.13 14.07 5.10
N VAL A 48 -0.62 13.45 6.02
CA VAL A 48 -0.24 12.13 6.57
C VAL A 48 -0.20 11.06 5.47
N ALA A 49 -1.19 11.04 4.56
CA ALA A 49 -1.21 10.07 3.46
C ALA A 49 -0.02 10.24 2.51
N GLU A 50 0.37 11.47 2.21
CA GLU A 50 1.55 11.78 1.39
C GLU A 50 2.84 11.29 2.05
N ILE A 51 3.00 11.51 3.37
CA ILE A 51 4.15 11.01 4.13
C ILE A 51 4.19 9.48 4.11
N VAL A 52 3.07 8.81 4.44
CA VAL A 52 3.00 7.35 4.49
C VAL A 52 3.31 6.74 3.12
N ASN A 53 2.81 7.33 2.03
CA ASN A 53 3.11 6.85 0.69
C ASN A 53 4.60 6.97 0.34
N CYS A 54 5.25 8.06 0.77
CA CYS A 54 6.67 8.27 0.59
C CYS A 54 7.49 7.22 1.36
N GLU A 55 7.18 7.02 2.64
CA GLU A 55 7.84 6.03 3.48
C GLU A 55 7.65 4.61 2.96
N ASN A 56 6.43 4.26 2.54
CA ASN A 56 6.15 2.95 1.96
C ASN A 56 6.96 2.72 0.69
N SER A 57 7.07 3.73 -0.18
CA SER A 57 7.89 3.65 -1.40
C SER A 57 9.38 3.44 -1.08
N ALA A 58 9.90 4.13 -0.07
CA ALA A 58 11.28 3.97 0.39
C ALA A 58 11.53 2.57 0.98
N VAL A 59 10.57 2.03 1.73
CA VAL A 59 10.64 0.66 2.27
C VAL A 59 10.65 -0.37 1.14
N LEU A 60 9.77 -0.24 0.15
CA LEU A 60 9.72 -1.14 -0.99
C LEU A 60 11.03 -1.12 -1.79
N SER A 61 11.57 0.07 -2.07
CA SER A 61 12.87 0.22 -2.74
C SER A 61 14.01 -0.47 -1.99
N ARG A 62 14.02 -0.37 -0.65
CA ARG A 62 15.02 -1.05 0.18
C ARG A 62 14.81 -2.56 0.23
N LEU A 63 13.56 -3.01 0.22
CA LEU A 63 13.23 -4.44 0.16
C LEU A 63 13.75 -5.04 -1.14
N ASP A 64 13.45 -4.42 -2.29
CA ASP A 64 13.90 -4.86 -3.61
C ASP A 64 15.44 -4.99 -3.65
N TYR A 65 16.16 -3.97 -3.18
CA TYR A 65 17.61 -4.01 -3.11
C TYR A 65 18.15 -5.16 -2.23
N LEU A 66 17.50 -5.43 -1.10
CA LEU A 66 17.91 -6.52 -0.21
C LEU A 66 17.60 -7.88 -0.83
N GLU A 67 16.47 -8.02 -1.53
CA GLU A 67 16.13 -9.24 -2.25
C GLU A 67 17.10 -9.53 -3.39
N ASP A 68 17.42 -8.52 -4.22
CA ASP A 68 18.40 -8.63 -5.29
C ASP A 68 19.77 -9.04 -4.75
N ARG A 69 20.20 -8.40 -3.65
CA ARG A 69 21.47 -8.75 -3.00
C ARG A 69 21.46 -10.18 -2.44
N ALA A 70 20.33 -10.63 -1.88
CA ALA A 70 20.19 -11.97 -1.34
C ALA A 70 20.14 -13.04 -2.43
N ARG A 71 19.62 -12.71 -3.62
CA ARG A 71 19.51 -13.61 -4.77
C ARG A 71 20.66 -13.48 -5.78
N ARG A 72 21.59 -12.54 -5.57
CA ARG A 72 22.68 -12.23 -6.50
C ARG A 72 23.49 -13.45 -6.94
N ASP A 73 23.71 -14.37 -6.01
CA ASP A 73 24.54 -15.55 -6.24
C ASP A 73 23.67 -16.79 -6.60
N ASN A 74 22.35 -16.59 -6.79
CA ASN A 74 21.42 -17.65 -7.18
C ASN A 74 21.33 -17.73 -8.71
N LEU A 75 21.37 -18.96 -9.23
CA LEU A 75 21.16 -19.26 -10.65
C LEU A 75 19.92 -20.12 -10.85
N LEU A 76 19.14 -19.81 -11.88
CA LEU A 76 17.99 -20.60 -12.29
C LEU A 76 18.35 -21.49 -13.46
N PHE A 77 18.13 -22.78 -13.29
CA PHE A 77 18.30 -23.80 -14.32
C PHE A 77 16.92 -24.29 -14.75
N TYR A 78 16.64 -24.18 -16.05
CA TYR A 78 15.39 -24.66 -16.66
C TYR A 78 15.64 -25.92 -17.49
N GLY A 79 14.60 -26.73 -17.69
CA GLY A 79 14.69 -27.93 -18.53
C GLY A 79 15.42 -29.11 -17.88
N PHE A 80 15.45 -29.17 -16.55
CA PHE A 80 15.93 -30.33 -15.81
C PHE A 80 14.78 -31.29 -15.54
N ASP A 81 14.99 -32.57 -15.85
CA ASP A 81 14.08 -33.62 -15.39
C ASP A 81 14.15 -33.73 -13.86
N ASP A 82 12.99 -33.56 -13.23
CA ASP A 82 12.79 -33.61 -11.78
C ASP A 82 11.77 -34.73 -11.46
N SER A 83 11.81 -35.23 -10.23
CA SER A 83 10.93 -36.28 -9.74
C SER A 83 10.41 -35.94 -8.35
N ASN A 84 9.30 -36.53 -7.93
CA ASN A 84 8.80 -36.34 -6.56
C ASN A 84 9.78 -36.87 -5.48
N SER A 85 10.71 -37.76 -5.87
CA SER A 85 11.76 -38.30 -5.02
C SER A 85 13.06 -37.49 -5.03
N ASP A 86 13.13 -36.38 -5.77
CA ASP A 86 14.35 -35.58 -5.86
C ASP A 86 14.68 -34.93 -4.51
N THR A 87 15.86 -35.29 -4.02
CA THR A 87 16.46 -34.66 -2.84
C THR A 87 17.38 -33.51 -3.26
N TRP A 88 17.78 -32.66 -2.31
CA TRP A 88 18.74 -31.59 -2.60
C TRP A 88 20.09 -32.16 -3.07
N VAL A 89 20.50 -33.32 -2.56
CA VAL A 89 21.72 -34.01 -3.00
C VAL A 89 21.61 -34.48 -4.45
N SER A 90 20.45 -35.02 -4.85
CA SER A 90 20.17 -35.39 -6.24
C SER A 90 20.23 -34.16 -7.17
N ALA A 91 19.57 -33.07 -6.78
CA ALA A 91 19.54 -31.83 -7.56
C ALA A 91 20.95 -31.23 -7.73
N GLU A 92 21.75 -31.19 -6.65
CA GLU A 92 23.12 -30.69 -6.70
C GLU A 92 24.00 -31.55 -7.62
N ALA A 93 23.90 -32.87 -7.53
CA ALA A 93 24.66 -33.78 -8.39
C ALA A 93 24.32 -33.59 -9.88
N LYS A 94 23.02 -33.40 -10.20
CA LYS A 94 22.56 -33.10 -11.56
C LYS A 94 23.15 -31.77 -12.07
N VAL A 95 23.10 -30.71 -11.27
CA VAL A 95 23.66 -29.40 -11.64
C VAL A 95 25.17 -29.46 -11.82
N ARG A 96 25.91 -30.09 -10.90
CA ARG A 96 27.37 -30.27 -11.02
C ARG A 96 27.74 -31.01 -12.29
N LYS A 97 27.01 -32.09 -12.62
CA LYS A 97 27.22 -32.85 -13.85
C LYS A 97 26.95 -32.00 -15.09
N LEU A 98 25.88 -31.20 -15.11
CA LEU A 98 25.61 -30.30 -16.23
C LEU A 98 26.75 -29.30 -16.42
N LEU A 99 27.14 -28.61 -15.35
CA LEU A 99 28.16 -27.57 -15.41
C LEU A 99 29.52 -28.14 -15.85
N SER A 100 29.93 -29.28 -15.30
CA SER A 100 31.19 -29.92 -15.70
C SER A 100 31.17 -30.40 -17.15
N THR A 101 30.03 -30.91 -17.63
CA THR A 101 29.88 -31.33 -19.03
C THR A 101 29.89 -30.13 -19.98
N THR A 102 29.28 -29.02 -19.59
CA THR A 102 29.11 -27.83 -20.45
C THR A 102 30.39 -26.99 -20.52
N PHE A 103 31.03 -26.76 -19.38
CA PHE A 103 32.18 -25.86 -19.27
C PHE A 103 33.52 -26.59 -19.25
N SER A 104 33.52 -27.93 -19.26
CA SER A 104 34.73 -28.78 -19.19
C SER A 104 35.60 -28.55 -17.95
N GLU A 105 35.06 -27.89 -16.91
CA GLU A 105 35.71 -27.67 -15.63
C GLU A 105 34.81 -28.12 -14.48
N PRO A 106 35.34 -28.81 -13.46
CA PRO A 106 34.55 -29.25 -12.32
C PRO A 106 34.22 -28.06 -11.40
N VAL A 107 32.97 -28.00 -10.94
CA VAL A 107 32.56 -27.04 -9.91
C VAL A 107 33.21 -27.42 -8.57
N PRO A 108 33.89 -26.49 -7.85
CA PRO A 108 34.47 -26.74 -6.54
C PRO A 108 33.48 -27.34 -5.55
N ALA A 109 33.95 -28.15 -4.60
CA ALA A 109 33.07 -28.82 -3.63
C ALA A 109 32.22 -27.82 -2.83
N ASP A 110 32.77 -26.66 -2.49
CA ASP A 110 32.12 -25.54 -1.79
C ASP A 110 31.49 -24.51 -2.73
N GLY A 111 31.58 -24.70 -4.05
CA GLY A 111 31.06 -23.76 -5.05
C GLY A 111 29.54 -23.72 -5.17
N ILE A 112 28.82 -24.65 -4.53
CA ILE A 112 27.35 -24.65 -4.46
C ILE A 112 26.96 -24.71 -3.00
N ALA A 113 26.37 -23.61 -2.50
CA ALA A 113 25.85 -23.57 -1.13
C ALA A 113 24.57 -24.40 -0.98
N ARG A 114 23.71 -24.41 -2.01
CA ARG A 114 22.45 -25.15 -2.04
C ARG A 114 21.95 -25.29 -3.48
N ALA A 115 21.38 -26.46 -3.80
CA ALA A 115 20.64 -26.67 -5.04
C ALA A 115 19.30 -27.35 -4.73
N HIS A 116 18.21 -26.85 -5.30
CA HIS A 116 16.88 -27.43 -5.14
C HIS A 116 15.92 -26.93 -6.23
N ARG A 117 14.83 -27.67 -6.42
CA ARG A 117 13.69 -27.26 -7.24
C ARG A 117 13.00 -26.02 -6.68
N LEU A 118 12.38 -25.23 -7.55
CA LEU A 118 11.44 -24.20 -7.13
C LEU A 118 10.03 -24.79 -7.00
N GLY A 119 9.39 -24.59 -5.85
CA GLY A 119 8.06 -25.12 -5.56
C GLY A 119 7.98 -26.65 -5.47
N SER A 120 6.77 -27.19 -5.48
CA SER A 120 6.50 -28.64 -5.36
C SER A 120 6.49 -29.35 -6.73
N PHE A 121 6.75 -30.67 -6.73
CA PHE A 121 6.62 -31.50 -7.93
C PHE A 121 5.18 -31.51 -8.43
N VAL A 122 5.01 -31.34 -9.74
CA VAL A 122 3.75 -31.53 -10.42
C VAL A 122 4.03 -32.36 -11.66
N GLU A 123 3.43 -33.54 -11.70
CA GLU A 123 3.55 -34.44 -12.84
C GLU A 123 3.04 -33.75 -14.12
N ASN A 124 3.77 -33.91 -15.23
CA ASN A 124 3.49 -33.26 -16.53
C ASN A 124 3.54 -31.72 -16.54
N LYS A 125 4.23 -31.10 -15.57
CA LYS A 125 4.69 -29.72 -15.69
C LYS A 125 6.21 -29.71 -15.83
N CYS A 126 6.70 -28.96 -16.83
CA CYS A 126 8.12 -28.71 -17.07
C CYS A 126 8.77 -27.98 -15.90
#